data_AF-A0A285E859-F1
#
_entry.id   AF-A0A285E859-F1
#
_cell.length_a   1.000
_cell.length_b   1.000
_cell.length_c   1.000
_cell.angle_alpha   90.00
_cell.angle_beta   90.00
_cell.angle_gamma   90.00
#
_symmetry.space_group_name_H-M   'P 1'
#
loop_
_entity.id
_entity.type
_entity.pdbx_description
1 polymer ?
#
loop_
_entity_poly.entity_id
_entity_poly.type
_entity_poly.pdbx_seq_one_letter_code
_entity_poly.pdbx_strand_id
1 'polypeptide(L)'
;MTAVAPAEAVRRVRDDLVARGLLDGLPEAFLAGVTRFARPPQPELDALATAARGLAARLASGGAGDDDLPLLARVLFFAGGAEVLAAHGLRTPAYDVLGSYRDNLARPLGPRLPRRPVAGGRRWRVLGRSVGFPIGVPACVLNGGEHWVRHFAGNGYSVLTYKTVRSRAAEPNPQPNWAFARRERASLRPGAAAEVTADPWDWVEPGSPDVSTVNSFGVPSLAPEEWQPDLERSLAAVADDQLLLVSVMGEDADGAGLTALADDFARVARMAEEAGAPVVELNLSCPNTLDRTASGVRPPLCLDADATVAVVERVRRALDDRTGLVAKLSWLDEPRLTALVPRIASLVDGVAGINTLQSRVRRSDGAATFPGRELAGLSGIAVRDPALDFTRRLVALRDAGSSRFDVLAMGGVTDPASFEALFAAGADAVQSASGAFADPYLARDCIAALGQTLPRGVAAP
;
A
#
# COMPACT_ATOMS: atom_id res chain seq x y z
N MET A 1 8.92 -6.87 25.26
CA MET A 1 7.62 -6.81 25.94
C MET A 1 6.95 -8.15 25.70
N THR A 2 6.66 -8.88 26.78
CA THR A 2 5.88 -10.11 26.72
C THR A 2 4.54 -9.80 26.04
N ALA A 3 4.20 -10.55 24.99
CA ALA A 3 2.88 -10.48 24.38
C ALA A 3 1.84 -10.65 25.50
N VAL A 4 0.87 -9.75 25.57
CA VAL A 4 -0.27 -9.89 26.47
C VAL A 4 -0.91 -11.24 26.14
N ALA A 5 -1.13 -12.09 27.14
CA ALA A 5 -1.78 -13.37 26.92
C ALA A 5 -3.16 -13.12 26.26
N PRO A 6 -3.58 -13.86 25.22
CA PRO A 6 -4.75 -13.48 24.44
C PRO A 6 -6.06 -13.40 25.26
N ALA A 7 -6.19 -14.20 26.33
CA ALA A 7 -7.30 -14.14 27.30
C ALA A 7 -7.45 -12.80 28.01
N GLU A 8 -6.31 -12.15 28.26
CA GLU A 8 -6.28 -10.83 28.85
C GLU A 8 -6.64 -9.76 27.81
N ALA A 9 -6.31 -9.98 26.54
CA ALA A 9 -6.62 -9.04 25.47
C ALA A 9 -8.13 -8.97 25.15
N VAL A 10 -8.83 -10.11 25.05
CA VAL A 10 -10.28 -10.13 24.81
C VAL A 10 -11.04 -9.47 25.97
N ARG A 11 -10.62 -9.73 27.21
CA ARG A 11 -11.18 -9.08 28.40
C ARG A 11 -10.97 -7.57 28.39
N ARG A 12 -9.77 -7.10 28.09
CA ARG A 12 -9.46 -5.65 28.01
C ARG A 12 -10.27 -4.95 26.93
N VAL A 13 -10.38 -5.56 25.74
CA VAL A 13 -11.23 -5.05 24.65
C VAL A 13 -12.68 -4.98 25.10
N ARG A 14 -13.21 -6.03 25.73
CA ARG A 14 -14.56 -6.06 26.27
C ARG A 14 -14.81 -4.93 27.27
N ASP A 15 -13.89 -4.73 28.22
CA ASP A 15 -14.03 -3.69 29.22
C ASP A 15 -14.02 -2.28 28.59
N ASP A 16 -13.23 -2.04 27.54
CA ASP A 16 -13.25 -0.78 26.77
C ASP A 16 -14.56 -0.62 25.98
N LEU A 17 -15.09 -1.69 25.37
CA LEU A 17 -16.39 -1.65 24.70
C LEU A 17 -17.53 -1.30 25.66
N VAL A 18 -17.50 -1.86 26.88
CA VAL A 18 -18.47 -1.53 27.94
C VAL A 18 -18.32 -0.06 28.36
N ALA A 19 -17.09 0.39 28.62
CA ALA A 19 -16.81 1.77 29.02
C ALA A 19 -17.27 2.80 27.99
N ARG A 20 -17.19 2.48 26.69
CA ARG A 20 -17.64 3.32 25.58
C ARG A 20 -19.12 3.16 25.22
N GLY A 21 -19.84 2.24 25.86
CA GLY A 21 -21.24 1.95 25.53
C GLY A 21 -21.44 1.34 24.13
N LEU A 22 -20.44 0.64 23.61
CA LEU A 22 -20.44 0.08 22.25
C LEU A 22 -20.93 -1.38 22.20
N LEU A 23 -21.06 -2.05 23.35
CA LEU A 23 -21.36 -3.49 23.38
C LEU A 23 -22.81 -3.82 22.97
N ASP A 24 -23.79 -3.05 23.44
CA ASP A 24 -25.22 -3.38 23.29
C ASP A 24 -25.71 -3.33 21.82
N GLY A 25 -25.11 -2.47 20.99
CA GLY A 25 -25.43 -2.33 19.56
C GLY A 25 -24.41 -2.96 18.62
N LEU A 26 -23.45 -3.74 19.15
CA LEU A 26 -22.34 -4.28 18.38
C LEU A 26 -22.79 -5.19 17.20
N PRO A 27 -23.74 -6.13 17.38
CA PRO A 27 -24.23 -6.94 16.27
C PRO A 27 -24.88 -6.12 15.16
N GLU A 28 -25.68 -5.11 15.50
CA GLU A 28 -26.38 -4.24 14.57
C GLU A 28 -25.40 -3.37 13.78
N ALA A 29 -24.41 -2.79 14.47
CA ALA A 29 -23.34 -2.02 13.84
C ALA A 29 -22.52 -2.88 12.86
N PHE A 30 -22.18 -4.10 13.27
CA PHE A 30 -21.49 -5.07 12.41
C PHE A 30 -22.28 -5.40 11.15
N LEU A 31 -23.59 -5.70 11.29
CA LEU A 31 -24.45 -6.02 10.15
C LEU A 31 -24.67 -4.82 9.23
N ALA A 32 -24.78 -3.61 9.79
CA ALA A 32 -24.83 -2.37 9.02
C ALA A 32 -23.56 -2.15 8.18
N GLY A 33 -22.38 -2.44 8.74
CA GLY A 33 -21.12 -2.37 7.99
C GLY A 33 -20.99 -3.44 6.91
N VAL A 34 -21.32 -4.69 7.23
CA VAL A 34 -21.35 -5.82 6.27
C VAL A 34 -22.27 -5.51 5.08
N THR A 35 -23.38 -4.82 5.31
CA THR A 35 -24.39 -4.51 4.28
C THR A 35 -24.25 -3.13 3.65
N ARG A 36 -23.24 -2.34 4.05
CA ARG A 36 -23.10 -0.92 3.70
C ARG A 36 -23.08 -0.66 2.20
N PHE A 37 -22.31 -1.46 1.46
CA PHE A 37 -22.07 -1.24 0.02
C PHE A 37 -22.81 -2.24 -0.87
N ALA A 38 -23.11 -3.41 -0.33
CA ALA A 38 -23.81 -4.50 -0.99
C ALA A 38 -24.29 -5.49 0.06
N ARG A 39 -25.24 -6.36 -0.29
CA ARG A 39 -25.82 -7.33 0.64
C ARG A 39 -25.31 -8.75 0.35
N PRO A 40 -24.82 -9.49 1.35
CA PRO A 40 -24.55 -10.92 1.21
C PRO A 40 -25.82 -11.72 0.88
N PRO A 41 -25.70 -12.93 0.31
CA PRO A 41 -26.82 -13.87 0.24
C PRO A 41 -27.47 -14.06 1.62
N GLN A 42 -28.80 -14.18 1.67
CA GLN A 42 -29.53 -14.24 2.94
C GLN A 42 -29.02 -15.30 3.92
N PRO A 43 -28.71 -16.55 3.50
CA PRO A 43 -28.15 -17.55 4.40
C PRO A 43 -26.79 -17.16 5.01
N GLU A 44 -25.94 -16.46 4.25
CA GLU A 44 -24.66 -15.95 4.75
C GLU A 44 -24.89 -14.82 5.77
N LEU A 45 -25.80 -13.90 5.45
CA LEU A 45 -26.16 -12.79 6.35
C LEU A 45 -26.74 -13.30 7.69
N ASP A 46 -27.59 -14.33 7.65
CA ASP A 46 -28.17 -14.96 8.84
C ASP A 46 -27.10 -15.64 9.71
N ALA A 47 -26.12 -16.30 9.08
CA ALA A 47 -24.99 -16.91 9.77
C ALA A 47 -24.11 -15.84 10.45
N LEU A 48 -23.80 -14.74 9.74
CA LEU A 48 -23.05 -13.61 10.28
C LEU A 48 -23.77 -12.96 11.47
N ALA A 49 -25.08 -12.76 11.35
CA ALA A 49 -25.91 -12.19 12.42
C ALA A 49 -25.94 -13.09 13.67
N THR A 50 -26.06 -14.40 13.47
CA THR A 50 -26.04 -15.39 14.56
C THR A 50 -24.69 -15.40 15.27
N ALA A 51 -23.59 -15.40 14.52
CA ALA A 51 -22.24 -15.37 15.08
C ALA A 51 -21.99 -14.08 15.90
N ALA A 52 -22.36 -12.92 15.35
CA ALA A 52 -22.18 -11.63 16.03
C ALA A 52 -23.00 -11.51 17.32
N ARG A 53 -24.28 -11.94 17.30
CA ARG A 53 -25.12 -11.97 18.51
C ARG A 53 -24.57 -12.95 19.56
N GLY A 54 -24.10 -14.12 19.15
CA GLY A 54 -23.47 -15.08 20.04
C GLY A 54 -22.20 -14.52 20.70
N LEU A 55 -21.35 -13.83 19.92
CA LEU A 55 -20.17 -13.14 20.45
C LEU A 55 -20.58 -12.05 21.47
N ALA A 56 -21.53 -11.19 21.12
CA ALA A 56 -22.00 -10.13 22.01
C ALA A 56 -22.53 -10.68 23.35
N ALA A 57 -23.28 -11.78 23.34
CA ALA A 57 -23.76 -12.45 24.54
C ALA A 57 -22.62 -13.01 25.42
N ARG A 58 -21.57 -13.59 24.81
CA ARG A 58 -20.37 -14.05 25.52
C ARG A 58 -19.58 -12.88 26.12
N LEU A 59 -19.42 -11.80 25.36
CA LEU A 59 -18.78 -10.57 25.85
C LEU A 59 -19.56 -9.98 27.03
N ALA A 60 -20.90 -9.87 26.94
CA ALA A 60 -21.74 -9.34 28.00
C ALA A 60 -21.62 -10.16 29.29
N SER A 61 -21.73 -11.49 29.19
CA SER A 61 -21.63 -12.41 30.34
C SER A 61 -20.22 -12.57 30.90
N GLY A 62 -19.19 -12.04 30.23
CA GLY A 62 -17.78 -12.24 30.59
C GLY A 62 -17.24 -13.64 30.27
N GLY A 63 -18.00 -14.42 29.48
CA GLY A 63 -17.63 -15.77 29.03
C GLY A 63 -16.82 -15.80 27.72
N ALA A 64 -16.51 -14.64 27.12
CA ALA A 64 -15.67 -14.58 25.93
C ALA A 64 -14.18 -14.85 26.25
N GLY A 65 -13.52 -15.61 25.38
CA GLY A 65 -12.12 -16.02 25.55
C GLY A 65 -11.28 -15.86 24.28
N ASP A 66 -10.07 -16.41 24.28
CA ASP A 66 -9.06 -16.26 23.22
C ASP A 66 -9.59 -16.73 21.86
N ASP A 67 -10.37 -17.81 21.86
CA ASP A 67 -10.99 -18.39 20.68
C ASP A 67 -12.02 -17.43 20.01
N ASP A 68 -12.48 -16.42 20.74
CA ASP A 68 -13.37 -15.38 20.21
C ASP A 68 -12.61 -14.26 19.49
N LEU A 69 -11.29 -14.14 19.68
CA LEU A 69 -10.51 -13.03 19.14
C LEU A 69 -10.63 -12.88 17.61
N PRO A 70 -10.55 -13.95 16.78
CA PRO A 70 -10.72 -13.81 15.33
C PRO A 70 -12.09 -13.27 14.93
N LEU A 71 -13.16 -13.71 15.61
CA LEU A 71 -14.52 -13.23 15.35
C LEU A 71 -14.71 -11.80 15.87
N LEU A 72 -14.18 -11.48 17.05
CA LEU A 72 -14.18 -10.14 17.63
C LEU A 72 -13.47 -9.13 16.73
N ALA A 73 -12.32 -9.52 16.15
CA ALA A 73 -11.58 -8.68 15.23
C ALA A 73 -12.42 -8.35 13.98
N ARG A 74 -13.07 -9.36 13.38
CA ARG A 74 -13.96 -9.16 12.23
C ARG A 74 -15.16 -8.29 12.59
N VAL A 75 -15.79 -8.57 13.72
CA VAL A 75 -17.00 -7.86 14.17
C VAL A 75 -16.68 -6.38 14.42
N LEU A 76 -15.60 -6.08 15.14
CA LEU A 76 -15.18 -4.70 15.39
C LEU A 76 -14.74 -3.99 14.13
N PHE A 77 -14.06 -4.66 13.20
CA PHE A 77 -13.67 -4.04 11.94
C PHE A 77 -14.87 -3.52 11.15
N PHE A 78 -15.87 -4.37 10.92
CA PHE A 78 -17.08 -3.97 10.19
C PHE A 78 -18.06 -3.15 11.05
N ALA A 79 -17.90 -3.08 12.37
CA ALA A 79 -18.65 -2.17 13.23
C ALA A 79 -18.00 -0.78 13.36
N GLY A 80 -16.86 -0.51 12.71
CA GLY A 80 -16.10 0.74 12.86
C GLY A 80 -15.31 0.87 14.18
N GLY A 81 -15.19 -0.23 14.93
CA GLY A 81 -14.51 -0.33 16.23
C GLY A 81 -13.07 -0.84 16.16
N ALA A 82 -12.44 -0.87 14.98
CA ALA A 82 -11.06 -1.36 14.79
C ALA A 82 -10.02 -0.63 15.67
N GLU A 83 -10.28 0.62 16.05
CA GLU A 83 -9.43 1.40 16.94
C GLU A 83 -9.31 0.82 18.36
N VAL A 84 -10.35 0.12 18.84
CA VAL A 84 -10.34 -0.53 20.15
C VAL A 84 -9.32 -1.67 20.14
N LEU A 85 -9.27 -2.44 19.05
CA LEU A 85 -8.26 -3.48 18.85
C LEU A 85 -6.85 -2.87 18.84
N ALA A 86 -6.67 -1.81 18.05
CA ALA A 86 -5.39 -1.12 17.92
C ALA A 86 -4.87 -0.57 19.26
N ALA A 87 -5.75 0.02 20.08
CA ALA A 87 -5.42 0.55 21.40
C ALA A 87 -4.88 -0.52 22.36
N HIS A 88 -5.28 -1.78 22.17
CA HIS A 88 -4.81 -2.93 22.94
C HIS A 88 -3.67 -3.71 22.27
N GLY A 89 -3.06 -3.17 21.21
CA GLY A 89 -1.93 -3.81 20.54
C GLY A 89 -2.33 -5.03 19.69
N LEU A 90 -3.62 -5.22 19.40
CA LEU A 90 -4.11 -6.34 18.60
C LEU A 90 -3.97 -6.05 17.11
N ARG A 91 -3.72 -7.10 16.32
CA ARG A 91 -3.66 -6.97 14.86
C ARG A 91 -5.04 -6.56 14.34
N THR A 92 -5.05 -5.51 13.54
CA THR A 92 -6.23 -5.01 12.82
C THR A 92 -5.76 -4.46 11.48
N PRO A 93 -6.58 -4.51 10.42
CA PRO A 93 -6.19 -3.90 9.17
C PRO A 93 -5.99 -2.39 9.32
N ALA A 94 -4.97 -1.85 8.67
CA ALA A 94 -4.54 -0.46 8.78
C ALA A 94 -5.40 0.52 7.94
N TYR A 95 -6.65 0.18 7.60
CA TYR A 95 -7.52 1.10 6.85
C TYR A 95 -8.99 0.72 7.08
N ASP A 96 -9.84 1.71 7.35
CA ASP A 96 -11.28 1.53 7.48
C ASP A 96 -11.92 1.53 6.10
N VAL A 97 -12.27 0.34 5.61
CA VAL A 97 -12.90 0.17 4.29
C VAL A 97 -14.33 0.72 4.23
N LEU A 98 -14.96 0.99 5.38
CA LEU A 98 -16.30 1.58 5.46
C LEU A 98 -16.24 3.12 5.48
N GLY A 99 -15.20 3.67 6.11
CA GLY A 99 -14.91 5.10 6.23
C GLY A 99 -14.41 5.74 4.93
N SER A 100 -14.61 7.05 4.79
CA SER A 100 -14.22 7.76 3.57
C SER A 100 -12.69 7.79 3.40
N TYR A 101 -12.22 8.03 2.17
CA TYR A 101 -10.79 8.24 1.92
C TYR A 101 -10.22 9.36 2.79
N ARG A 102 -10.93 10.49 2.92
CA ARG A 102 -10.47 11.66 3.69
C ARG A 102 -10.38 11.37 5.19
N ASP A 103 -11.36 10.64 5.75
CA ASP A 103 -11.32 10.26 7.18
C ASP A 103 -10.11 9.36 7.47
N ASN A 104 -9.81 8.44 6.56
CA ASN A 104 -8.66 7.55 6.69
C ASN A 104 -7.31 8.30 6.60
N LEU A 105 -7.21 9.42 5.87
CA LEU A 105 -5.96 10.19 5.80
C LEU A 105 -5.57 10.78 7.15
N ALA A 106 -6.55 11.28 7.92
CA ALA A 106 -6.31 11.92 9.21
C ALA A 106 -6.15 10.92 10.37
N ARG A 107 -6.66 9.70 10.21
CA ARG A 107 -6.75 8.71 11.30
C ARG A 107 -6.12 7.39 10.91
N PRO A 108 -4.78 7.24 11.05
CA PRO A 108 -4.13 5.98 10.79
C PRO A 108 -4.61 4.90 11.77
N LEU A 109 -5.13 3.80 11.22
CA LEU A 109 -5.53 2.63 12.00
C LEU A 109 -4.39 1.63 12.16
N GLY A 110 -4.43 0.88 13.26
CA GLY A 110 -3.42 -0.11 13.60
C GLY A 110 -2.71 0.20 14.92
N PRO A 111 -2.20 -0.83 15.62
CA PRO A 111 -1.42 -0.66 16.82
C PRO A 111 -0.11 0.10 16.55
N ARG A 112 0.29 0.92 17.52
CA ARG A 112 1.60 1.60 17.52
C ARG A 112 2.56 0.86 18.43
N LEU A 113 3.76 0.59 17.94
CA LEU A 113 4.81 0.03 18.76
C LEU A 113 5.30 1.09 19.77
N PRO A 114 5.51 0.72 21.04
CA PRO A 114 5.98 1.65 22.06
C PRO A 114 7.42 2.13 21.82
N ARG A 115 8.19 1.35 21.04
CA ARG A 115 9.52 1.72 20.54
C ARG A 115 9.67 1.22 19.11
N ARG A 116 10.28 2.05 18.27
CA ARG A 116 10.59 1.69 16.89
C ARG A 116 11.56 0.49 16.86
N PRO A 117 11.23 -0.61 16.18
CA PRO A 117 12.16 -1.73 16.01
C PRO A 117 13.31 -1.32 15.09
N VAL A 118 14.52 -1.79 15.39
CA VAL A 118 15.75 -1.49 14.64
C VAL A 118 16.61 -2.73 14.50
N ALA A 119 17.38 -2.82 13.41
CA ALA A 119 18.24 -3.96 13.09
C ALA A 119 19.63 -3.86 13.76
N GLY A 120 19.67 -3.63 15.07
CA GLY A 120 20.90 -3.64 15.86
C GLY A 120 22.00 -2.68 15.37
N GLY A 121 21.63 -1.50 14.87
CA GLY A 121 22.57 -0.50 14.35
C GLY A 121 23.08 -0.77 12.92
N ARG A 122 22.65 -1.86 12.27
CA ARG A 122 22.98 -2.10 10.86
C ARG A 122 22.20 -1.14 9.96
N ARG A 123 22.84 -0.69 8.87
CA ARG A 123 22.27 0.19 7.85
C ARG A 123 22.52 -0.36 6.44
N TRP A 124 21.64 -0.02 5.51
CA TRP A 124 21.69 -0.41 4.10
C TRP A 124 21.80 0.83 3.21
N ARG A 125 22.37 0.67 2.01
CA ARG A 125 22.42 1.75 1.02
C ARG A 125 21.26 1.59 0.05
N VAL A 126 20.43 2.62 -0.03
CA VAL A 126 19.26 2.71 -0.93
C VAL A 126 19.21 4.11 -1.51
N LEU A 127 19.19 4.23 -2.83
CA LEU A 127 19.15 5.48 -3.59
C LEU A 127 20.25 6.45 -3.16
N GLY A 128 21.47 5.92 -3.02
CA GLY A 128 22.64 6.67 -2.56
C GLY A 128 22.65 7.00 -1.05
N ARG A 129 21.55 6.76 -0.32
CA ARG A 129 21.36 7.14 1.09
C ARG A 129 21.53 5.95 2.03
N SER A 130 21.82 6.23 3.30
CA SER A 130 21.89 5.21 4.34
C SER A 130 20.53 5.10 5.02
N VAL A 131 19.94 3.91 5.01
CA VAL A 131 18.66 3.62 5.68
C VAL A 131 18.83 2.54 6.74
N GLY A 132 17.87 2.40 7.65
CA GLY A 132 17.72 1.27 8.56
C GLY A 132 17.36 0.00 7.79
N PHE A 133 16.57 -0.88 8.38
CA PHE A 133 16.17 -2.12 7.67
C PHE A 133 15.39 -1.77 6.39
N PRO A 134 15.75 -2.30 5.20
CA PRO A 134 15.30 -1.79 3.90
C PRO A 134 13.89 -2.26 3.52
N ILE A 135 12.99 -2.31 4.50
CA ILE A 135 11.55 -2.51 4.32
C ILE A 135 10.84 -1.16 4.24
N GLY A 136 9.86 -1.09 3.35
CA GLY A 136 9.14 0.14 3.04
C GLY A 136 7.63 -0.01 2.90
N VAL A 137 6.98 1.14 2.78
CA VAL A 137 5.58 1.25 2.35
C VAL A 137 5.58 2.03 1.04
N PRO A 138 5.06 1.47 -0.07
CA PRO A 138 5.11 2.14 -1.36
C PRO A 138 4.09 3.28 -1.42
N ALA A 139 4.09 4.07 -2.50
CA ALA A 139 3.06 5.07 -2.71
C ALA A 139 1.67 4.41 -2.75
N CYS A 140 0.87 4.63 -1.71
CA CYS A 140 -0.50 4.16 -1.57
C CYS A 140 -1.23 4.98 -0.48
N VAL A 141 -2.49 4.66 -0.23
CA VAL A 141 -3.32 5.39 0.75
C VAL A 141 -2.78 5.34 2.19
N LEU A 142 -1.95 4.33 2.49
CA LEU A 142 -1.32 4.13 3.80
C LEU A 142 -0.12 5.06 4.05
N ASN A 143 0.26 5.92 3.10
CA ASN A 143 1.22 7.01 3.28
C ASN A 143 0.63 8.33 2.75
N GLY A 144 -0.67 8.52 2.97
CA GLY A 144 -1.43 9.64 2.43
C GLY A 144 -1.19 11.01 3.08
N GLY A 145 -0.34 11.07 4.12
CA GLY A 145 0.04 12.30 4.81
C GLY A 145 0.86 12.04 6.08
N GLU A 146 1.14 13.10 6.83
CA GLU A 146 2.02 13.10 8.01
C GLU A 146 1.64 12.03 9.05
N HIS A 147 0.35 11.88 9.36
CA HIS A 147 -0.11 10.93 10.37
C HIS A 147 0.25 9.49 10.01
N TRP A 148 0.12 9.16 8.72
CA TRP A 148 0.45 7.85 8.18
C TRP A 148 1.96 7.61 8.12
N VAL A 149 2.72 8.61 7.66
CA VAL A 149 4.19 8.56 7.65
C VAL A 149 4.73 8.34 9.06
N ARG A 150 4.26 9.10 10.06
CA ARG A 150 4.63 8.91 11.47
C ARG A 150 4.29 7.51 11.98
N HIS A 151 3.11 7.01 11.62
CA HIS A 151 2.65 5.69 12.04
C HIS A 151 3.61 4.59 11.55
N PHE A 152 3.89 4.52 10.25
CA PHE A 152 4.76 3.48 9.68
C PHE A 152 6.22 3.69 10.05
N ALA A 153 6.70 4.94 10.12
CA ALA A 153 8.03 5.24 10.60
C ALA A 153 8.25 4.74 12.04
N GLY A 154 7.29 4.97 12.93
CA GLY A 154 7.33 4.49 14.31
C GLY A 154 7.24 2.97 14.43
N ASN A 155 6.61 2.30 13.47
CA ASN A 155 6.46 0.84 13.43
C ASN A 155 7.63 0.11 12.73
N GLY A 156 8.68 0.83 12.30
CA GLY A 156 9.95 0.24 11.86
C GLY A 156 10.22 0.28 10.35
N TYR A 157 9.33 0.86 9.56
CA TYR A 157 9.57 1.03 8.12
C TYR A 157 10.60 2.11 7.87
N SER A 158 11.58 1.85 6.99
CA SER A 158 12.68 2.78 6.72
C SER A 158 12.72 3.31 5.29
N VAL A 159 11.94 2.76 4.37
CA VAL A 159 11.84 3.22 2.98
C VAL A 159 10.39 3.55 2.63
N LEU A 160 9.94 4.73 3.05
CA LEU A 160 8.56 5.20 2.90
C LEU A 160 8.41 5.97 1.59
N THR A 161 7.24 5.90 0.98
CA THR A 161 6.89 6.75 -0.16
C THR A 161 5.60 7.50 0.15
N TYR A 162 5.68 8.84 0.23
CA TYR A 162 4.54 9.73 0.32
C TYR A 162 3.63 9.51 -0.89
N LYS A 163 2.33 9.38 -0.63
CA LYS A 163 1.32 9.02 -1.62
C LYS A 163 1.40 9.92 -2.86
N THR A 164 1.17 9.34 -4.04
CA THR A 164 1.28 10.01 -5.34
C THR A 164 0.50 11.34 -5.40
N VAL A 165 1.16 12.48 -5.44
CA VAL A 165 0.50 13.80 -5.58
C VAL A 165 0.39 14.22 -7.04
N ARG A 166 -0.52 15.15 -7.30
CA ARG A 166 -0.78 15.74 -8.61
C ARG A 166 -0.59 17.24 -8.55
N SER A 167 -0.51 17.85 -9.72
CA SER A 167 -0.40 19.29 -9.90
C SER A 167 -1.71 20.07 -9.62
N ARG A 168 -2.79 19.36 -9.30
CA ARG A 168 -4.10 19.88 -8.88
C ARG A 168 -4.81 18.89 -7.96
N ALA A 169 -5.83 19.35 -7.25
CA ALA A 169 -6.71 18.47 -6.47
C ALA A 169 -7.42 17.46 -7.38
N ALA A 170 -7.61 16.24 -6.86
CA ALA A 170 -8.35 15.17 -7.50
C ALA A 170 -9.09 14.36 -6.44
N GLU A 171 -10.41 14.27 -6.57
CA GLU A 171 -11.23 13.51 -5.61
C GLU A 171 -11.05 11.99 -5.76
N PRO A 172 -11.24 11.23 -4.67
CA PRO A 172 -11.30 9.79 -4.75
C PRO A 172 -12.51 9.34 -5.56
N ASN A 173 -12.38 8.21 -6.22
CA ASN A 173 -13.52 7.52 -6.79
C ASN A 173 -14.60 7.25 -5.71
N PRO A 174 -15.88 7.11 -6.07
CA PRO A 174 -16.95 6.75 -5.13
C PRO A 174 -16.66 5.46 -4.36
N GLN A 175 -17.02 5.39 -3.07
CA GLN A 175 -16.87 4.18 -2.26
C GLN A 175 -17.73 2.99 -2.77
N PRO A 176 -17.36 1.74 -2.44
CA PRO A 176 -16.11 1.34 -1.81
C PRO A 176 -14.90 1.63 -2.71
N ASN A 177 -13.73 1.85 -2.11
CA ASN A 177 -12.49 2.04 -2.85
C ASN A 177 -11.51 0.89 -2.71
N TRP A 178 -11.68 0.06 -1.68
CA TRP A 178 -10.80 -1.03 -1.34
C TRP A 178 -11.64 -2.18 -0.79
N ALA A 179 -11.37 -3.39 -1.23
CA ALA A 179 -11.96 -4.60 -0.68
C ALA A 179 -10.90 -5.70 -0.57
N PHE A 180 -11.13 -6.67 0.31
CA PHE A 180 -10.38 -7.91 0.32
C PHE A 180 -10.71 -8.72 -0.94
N ALA A 181 -9.71 -9.39 -1.49
CA ALA A 181 -9.88 -10.39 -2.54
C ALA A 181 -9.70 -11.77 -1.90
N ARG A 182 -10.63 -12.16 -1.01
CA ARG A 182 -10.49 -13.32 -0.10
C ARG A 182 -10.22 -14.65 -0.81
N ARG A 183 -10.60 -14.75 -2.08
CA ARG A 183 -10.46 -15.94 -2.93
C ARG A 183 -9.06 -16.02 -3.58
N GLU A 184 -8.35 -14.90 -3.71
CA GLU A 184 -7.04 -14.83 -4.36
C GLU A 184 -5.90 -15.09 -3.36
N ARG A 185 -5.74 -16.35 -2.96
CA ARG A 185 -4.79 -16.79 -1.91
C ARG A 185 -3.43 -17.25 -2.43
N ALA A 186 -3.26 -17.32 -3.74
CA ALA A 186 -2.04 -17.76 -4.39
C ALA A 186 -1.66 -16.80 -5.50
N SER A 187 -0.36 -16.76 -5.83
CA SER A 187 0.12 -15.89 -6.90
C SER A 187 -0.42 -16.33 -8.25
N LEU A 188 -0.76 -15.33 -9.06
CA LEU A 188 -0.97 -15.50 -10.50
C LEU A 188 0.37 -15.76 -11.19
N ARG A 189 0.32 -16.35 -12.39
CA ARG A 189 1.50 -16.43 -13.26
C ARG A 189 1.83 -15.03 -13.80
N PRO A 190 3.12 -14.69 -14.00
CA PRO A 190 3.51 -13.45 -14.68
C PRO A 190 2.78 -13.30 -16.02
N GLY A 191 2.20 -12.11 -16.25
CA GLY A 191 1.44 -11.78 -17.47
C GLY A 191 0.03 -12.36 -17.56
N ALA A 192 -0.45 -13.11 -16.57
CA ALA A 192 -1.82 -13.59 -16.57
C ALA A 192 -2.83 -12.45 -16.39
N ALA A 193 -3.91 -12.48 -17.18
CA ALA A 193 -5.10 -11.69 -16.87
C ALA A 193 -5.81 -12.27 -15.64
N ALA A 194 -6.42 -11.40 -14.85
CA ALA A 194 -7.16 -11.82 -13.66
C ALA A 194 -8.62 -11.38 -13.72
N GLU A 195 -9.51 -12.33 -13.46
CA GLU A 195 -10.90 -12.10 -13.09
C GLU A 195 -11.03 -12.42 -11.60
N VAL A 196 -11.36 -11.41 -10.80
CA VAL A 196 -11.37 -11.50 -9.35
C VAL A 196 -12.79 -11.37 -8.86
N THR A 197 -13.20 -12.31 -8.00
CA THR A 197 -14.46 -12.19 -7.25
C THR A 197 -14.17 -11.61 -5.87
N ALA A 198 -14.57 -10.36 -5.64
CA ALA A 198 -14.37 -9.64 -4.39
C ALA A 198 -15.68 -8.99 -3.93
N ASP A 199 -16.14 -9.38 -2.76
CA ASP A 199 -17.35 -8.84 -2.14
C ASP A 199 -16.97 -7.75 -1.13
N PRO A 200 -17.71 -6.62 -1.02
CA PRO A 200 -17.37 -5.57 -0.05
C PRO A 200 -17.32 -6.01 1.43
N TRP A 201 -17.94 -7.15 1.75
CA TRP A 201 -17.94 -7.76 3.08
C TRP A 201 -16.93 -8.91 3.24
N ASP A 202 -16.08 -9.14 2.22
CA ASP A 202 -15.01 -10.13 2.31
C ASP A 202 -14.07 -9.80 3.47
N TRP A 203 -13.57 -10.85 4.13
CA TRP A 203 -12.71 -10.75 5.29
C TRP A 203 -11.52 -11.69 5.16
N VAL A 204 -10.35 -11.18 5.50
CA VAL A 204 -9.13 -11.96 5.71
C VAL A 204 -8.62 -11.62 7.10
N GLU A 205 -8.21 -12.65 7.84
CA GLU A 205 -7.70 -12.47 9.19
C GLU A 205 -6.43 -11.59 9.20
N PRO A 206 -6.31 -10.60 10.11
CA PRO A 206 -5.13 -9.77 10.22
C PRO A 206 -3.86 -10.60 10.49
N GLY A 207 -2.77 -10.31 9.80
CA GLY A 207 -1.55 -11.12 9.87
C GLY A 207 -1.50 -12.30 8.90
N SER A 208 -2.55 -12.58 8.13
CA SER A 208 -2.54 -13.67 7.15
C SER A 208 -1.53 -13.41 6.02
N PRO A 209 -0.59 -14.33 5.74
CA PRO A 209 0.36 -14.19 4.62
C PRO A 209 -0.34 -14.34 3.26
N ASP A 210 -1.54 -14.93 3.22
CA ASP A 210 -2.32 -15.17 2.00
C ASP A 210 -3.21 -13.98 1.61
N VAL A 211 -2.98 -12.80 2.17
CA VAL A 211 -3.84 -11.65 1.93
C VAL A 211 -3.68 -11.12 0.50
N SER A 212 -4.80 -10.96 -0.17
CA SER A 212 -4.93 -10.18 -1.40
C SER A 212 -6.04 -9.15 -1.26
N THR A 213 -5.89 -8.05 -2.00
CA THR A 213 -6.84 -6.95 -1.99
C THR A 213 -7.02 -6.36 -3.37
N VAL A 214 -8.18 -5.78 -3.63
CA VAL A 214 -8.48 -5.03 -4.85
C VAL A 214 -8.81 -3.59 -4.52
N ASN A 215 -8.31 -2.63 -5.31
CA ASN A 215 -8.59 -1.22 -5.06
C ASN A 215 -8.86 -0.42 -6.33
N SER A 216 -9.66 0.64 -6.18
CA SER A 216 -10.06 1.57 -7.23
C SER A 216 -10.21 2.97 -6.65
N PHE A 217 -9.11 3.57 -6.21
CA PHE A 217 -9.09 4.91 -5.59
C PHE A 217 -9.10 6.07 -6.60
N GLY A 218 -8.47 5.91 -7.76
CA GLY A 218 -8.35 6.98 -8.77
C GLY A 218 -7.20 7.96 -8.53
N VAL A 219 -6.20 7.59 -7.70
CA VAL A 219 -5.03 8.41 -7.30
C VAL A 219 -5.41 9.81 -6.74
N PRO A 220 -6.29 9.88 -5.73
CA PRO A 220 -6.88 11.14 -5.24
C PRO A 220 -5.90 12.08 -4.56
N SER A 221 -5.65 13.27 -5.11
CA SER A 221 -4.68 14.24 -4.57
C SER A 221 -5.39 15.39 -3.86
N LEU A 222 -4.84 15.85 -2.74
CA LEU A 222 -5.16 17.18 -2.22
C LEU A 222 -4.62 18.26 -3.17
N ALA A 223 -5.02 19.51 -2.97
CA ALA A 223 -4.43 20.62 -3.71
C ALA A 223 -2.95 20.82 -3.31
N PRO A 224 -2.08 21.34 -4.21
CA PRO A 224 -0.68 21.67 -3.89
C PRO A 224 -0.50 22.47 -2.59
N GLU A 225 -1.39 23.43 -2.34
CA GLU A 225 -1.38 24.29 -1.16
C GLU A 225 -1.64 23.52 0.13
N GLU A 226 -2.23 22.32 0.05
CA GLU A 226 -2.49 21.44 1.19
C GLU A 226 -1.42 20.35 1.33
N TRP A 227 -1.02 19.70 0.23
CA TRP A 227 -0.07 18.58 0.31
C TRP A 227 1.38 19.00 0.45
N GLN A 228 1.80 20.18 -0.05
CA GLN A 228 3.19 20.62 0.12
C GLN A 228 3.52 20.88 1.60
N PRO A 229 2.71 21.64 2.38
CA PRO A 229 2.97 21.79 3.82
C PRO A 229 2.86 20.48 4.60
N ASP A 230 2.00 19.55 4.18
CA ASP A 230 1.92 18.22 4.81
C ASP A 230 3.15 17.36 4.52
N LEU A 231 3.67 17.43 3.29
CA LEU A 231 4.92 16.78 2.92
C LEU A 231 6.09 17.32 3.74
N GLU A 232 6.21 18.62 3.93
CA GLU A 232 7.26 19.21 4.79
C GLU A 232 7.21 18.66 6.21
N ARG A 233 6.00 18.60 6.81
CA ARG A 233 5.82 17.99 8.15
C ARG A 233 6.13 16.49 8.14
N SER A 234 5.79 15.79 7.06
CA SER A 234 6.08 14.36 6.88
C SER A 234 7.59 14.11 6.79
N LEU A 235 8.33 14.94 6.07
CA LEU A 235 9.79 14.90 5.97
C LEU A 235 10.45 15.17 7.33
N ALA A 236 9.93 16.12 8.10
CA ALA A 236 10.41 16.40 9.45
C ALA A 236 10.09 15.27 10.46
N ALA A 237 9.18 14.36 10.14
CA ALA A 237 8.73 13.30 11.02
C ALA A 237 9.55 12.00 10.93
N VAL A 238 10.36 11.82 9.87
CA VAL A 238 11.20 10.64 9.68
C VAL A 238 12.61 10.85 10.26
N ALA A 239 13.22 9.78 10.77
CA ALA A 239 14.57 9.84 11.33
C ALA A 239 15.68 9.84 10.26
N ASP A 240 16.93 10.04 10.67
CA ASP A 240 18.11 10.07 9.78
C ASP A 240 18.38 8.75 9.05
N ASP A 241 17.91 7.63 9.60
CA ASP A 241 17.97 6.30 9.00
C ASP A 241 16.68 5.92 8.25
N GLN A 242 15.80 6.89 7.98
CA GLN A 242 14.56 6.67 7.24
C GLN A 242 14.54 7.58 6.01
N LEU A 243 14.16 6.99 4.87
CA LEU A 243 13.99 7.69 3.61
C LEU A 243 12.50 7.84 3.31
N LEU A 244 12.06 9.08 3.08
CA LEU A 244 10.74 9.39 2.52
C LEU A 244 10.90 9.87 1.08
N LEU A 245 10.47 9.04 0.13
CA LEU A 245 10.30 9.41 -1.28
C LEU A 245 8.97 10.14 -1.45
N VAL A 246 8.82 10.91 -2.53
CA VAL A 246 7.54 11.53 -2.91
C VAL A 246 7.12 11.06 -4.27
N SER A 247 5.99 10.35 -4.33
CA SER A 247 5.44 9.91 -5.61
C SER A 247 4.67 11.05 -6.27
N VAL A 248 4.80 11.22 -7.58
CA VAL A 248 4.11 12.25 -8.36
C VAL A 248 3.51 11.67 -9.63
N MET A 249 2.43 12.27 -10.11
CA MET A 249 1.78 11.92 -11.37
C MET A 249 1.38 13.20 -12.10
N GLY A 250 1.90 13.35 -13.33
CA GLY A 250 1.45 14.40 -14.23
C GLY A 250 0.15 14.03 -14.93
N GLU A 251 -0.57 15.04 -15.39
CA GLU A 251 -1.81 14.90 -16.12
C GLU A 251 -1.82 15.71 -17.40
N ASP A 252 -2.52 15.21 -18.42
CA ASP A 252 -2.87 15.96 -19.62
C ASP A 252 -4.35 16.33 -19.54
N ALA A 253 -4.66 17.34 -18.75
CA ALA A 253 -6.04 17.73 -18.44
C ALA A 253 -6.82 18.20 -19.68
N ASP A 254 -6.12 18.88 -20.60
CA ASP A 254 -6.70 19.50 -21.79
C ASP A 254 -6.59 18.62 -23.05
N GLY A 255 -5.95 17.45 -22.95
CA GLY A 255 -5.73 16.58 -24.11
C GLY A 255 -4.74 17.15 -25.12
N ALA A 256 -3.81 18.00 -24.65
CA ALA A 256 -2.81 18.68 -25.47
C ALA A 256 -1.65 17.75 -25.89
N GLY A 257 -1.61 16.52 -25.36
CA GLY A 257 -0.71 15.46 -25.78
C GLY A 257 0.54 15.30 -24.91
N LEU A 258 1.49 14.52 -25.42
CA LEU A 258 2.65 14.05 -24.66
C LEU A 258 3.51 15.19 -24.08
N THR A 259 3.72 16.27 -24.84
CA THR A 259 4.51 17.41 -24.35
C THR A 259 3.88 18.04 -23.11
N ALA A 260 2.57 18.29 -23.14
CA ALA A 260 1.85 18.85 -22.00
C ALA A 260 1.87 17.89 -20.80
N LEU A 261 1.70 16.59 -21.04
CA LEU A 261 1.83 15.57 -20.00
C LEU A 261 3.23 15.61 -19.35
N ALA A 262 4.29 15.64 -20.16
CA ALA A 262 5.67 15.67 -19.67
C ALA A 262 5.99 16.97 -18.91
N ASP A 263 5.47 18.11 -19.38
CA ASP A 263 5.56 19.39 -18.68
C ASP A 263 4.82 19.36 -17.34
N ASP A 264 3.65 18.70 -17.27
CA ASP A 264 2.90 18.53 -16.03
C ASP A 264 3.64 17.65 -15.02
N PHE A 265 4.20 16.52 -15.46
CA PHE A 265 5.08 15.68 -14.66
C PHE A 265 6.27 16.47 -14.10
N ALA A 266 6.95 17.25 -14.95
CA ALA A 266 8.06 18.10 -14.50
C ALA A 266 7.60 19.19 -13.52
N ARG A 267 6.41 19.76 -13.71
CA ARG A 267 5.85 20.75 -12.78
C ARG A 267 5.61 20.15 -11.40
N VAL A 268 4.89 19.02 -11.31
CA VAL A 268 4.60 18.39 -10.01
C VAL A 268 5.87 17.84 -9.34
N ALA A 269 6.83 17.34 -10.12
CA ALA A 269 8.12 16.91 -9.59
C ALA A 269 8.89 18.08 -8.94
N ARG A 270 8.91 19.26 -9.59
CA ARG A 270 9.50 20.47 -9.01
C ARG A 270 8.75 20.95 -7.76
N MET A 271 7.41 20.90 -7.76
CA MET A 271 6.64 21.21 -6.54
C MET A 271 7.03 20.31 -5.36
N ALA A 272 7.32 19.03 -5.61
CA ALA A 272 7.79 18.10 -4.57
C ALA A 272 9.22 18.43 -4.12
N GLU A 273 10.13 18.73 -5.06
CA GLU A 273 11.50 19.18 -4.76
C GLU A 273 11.53 20.48 -3.95
N GLU A 274 10.71 21.46 -4.32
CA GLU A 274 10.55 22.75 -3.63
C GLU A 274 10.04 22.55 -2.19
N ALA A 275 9.19 21.55 -1.96
CA ALA A 275 8.72 21.13 -0.64
C ALA A 275 9.74 20.23 0.12
N GLY A 276 10.95 20.07 -0.41
CA GLY A 276 12.07 19.40 0.27
C GLY A 276 12.21 17.91 -0.02
N ALA A 277 11.51 17.36 -1.03
CA ALA A 277 11.61 15.93 -1.36
C ALA A 277 13.04 15.53 -1.72
N PRO A 278 13.67 14.59 -0.99
CA PRO A 278 15.03 14.14 -1.29
C PRO A 278 15.10 13.21 -2.51
N VAL A 279 13.95 12.59 -2.84
CA VAL A 279 13.76 11.67 -3.96
C VAL A 279 12.32 11.82 -4.47
N VAL A 280 12.17 11.96 -5.78
CA VAL A 280 10.88 11.96 -6.48
C VAL A 280 10.68 10.63 -7.19
N GLU A 281 9.54 9.98 -6.99
CA GLU A 281 9.11 8.79 -7.71
C GLU A 281 8.08 9.17 -8.78
N LEU A 282 8.34 8.88 -10.05
CA LEU A 282 7.39 9.06 -11.13
C LEU A 282 6.45 7.86 -11.19
N ASN A 283 5.17 8.10 -10.90
CA ASN A 283 4.14 7.10 -11.10
C ASN A 283 3.79 7.02 -12.60
N LEU A 284 4.47 6.13 -13.31
CA LEU A 284 4.31 5.89 -14.75
C LEU A 284 3.35 4.71 -15.03
N SER A 285 2.78 4.14 -13.96
CA SER A 285 2.10 2.84 -13.95
C SER A 285 0.61 2.92 -13.69
N CYS A 286 0.13 4.05 -13.14
CA CYS A 286 -1.29 4.33 -13.08
C CYS A 286 -1.82 4.82 -14.43
N PRO A 287 -3.11 4.57 -14.73
CA PRO A 287 -3.73 5.13 -15.92
C PRO A 287 -3.90 6.64 -15.74
N ASN A 288 -3.15 7.42 -16.50
CA ASN A 288 -3.01 8.86 -16.22
C ASN A 288 -4.29 9.68 -16.47
N THR A 289 -5.34 9.13 -17.09
CA THR A 289 -6.73 9.62 -16.95
C THR A 289 -7.73 8.52 -17.37
N LEU A 290 -9.01 8.74 -17.08
CA LEU A 290 -10.11 8.14 -17.85
C LEU A 290 -10.01 8.57 -19.31
N ASP A 291 -10.29 7.65 -20.23
CA ASP A 291 -10.51 8.02 -21.62
C ASP A 291 -11.83 8.81 -21.70
N ARG A 292 -11.79 10.04 -22.20
CA ARG A 292 -12.99 10.88 -22.35
C ARG A 292 -13.80 10.52 -23.59
N THR A 293 -13.27 9.66 -24.46
CA THR A 293 -13.80 9.28 -25.77
C THR A 293 -14.18 7.81 -25.88
N ALA A 294 -13.60 6.94 -25.05
CA ALA A 294 -14.01 5.56 -24.87
C ALA A 294 -14.52 5.34 -23.44
N SER A 295 -15.45 4.41 -23.26
CA SER A 295 -15.84 3.91 -21.93
C SER A 295 -14.69 3.07 -21.35
N GLY A 296 -13.60 3.71 -20.93
CA GLY A 296 -12.38 2.98 -20.58
C GLY A 296 -11.33 3.76 -19.80
N VAL A 297 -10.39 3.00 -19.25
CA VAL A 297 -9.22 3.47 -18.51
C VAL A 297 -8.04 3.47 -19.49
N ARG A 298 -7.31 4.60 -19.64
CA ARG A 298 -6.13 4.63 -20.52
C ARG A 298 -5.08 3.60 -20.06
N PRO A 299 -4.31 2.98 -20.98
CA PRO A 299 -3.22 2.11 -20.59
C PRO A 299 -2.18 2.87 -19.74
N PRO A 300 -1.49 2.20 -18.80
CA PRO A 300 -0.34 2.76 -18.10
C PRO A 300 0.69 3.37 -19.06
N LEU A 301 1.24 4.54 -18.72
CA LEU A 301 2.23 5.24 -19.55
C LEU A 301 3.46 4.37 -19.83
N CYS A 302 3.88 3.56 -18.86
CA CYS A 302 5.02 2.65 -18.98
C CYS A 302 4.88 1.56 -20.06
N LEU A 303 3.68 1.37 -20.65
CA LEU A 303 3.50 0.49 -21.81
C LEU A 303 3.97 1.12 -23.13
N ASP A 304 4.15 2.45 -23.17
CA ASP A 304 4.73 3.19 -24.27
C ASP A 304 6.15 3.66 -23.87
N ALA A 305 7.16 3.01 -24.44
CA ALA A 305 8.55 3.28 -24.10
C ALA A 305 8.99 4.70 -24.53
N ASP A 306 8.53 5.19 -25.68
CA ASP A 306 8.93 6.51 -26.18
C ASP A 306 8.30 7.62 -25.34
N ALA A 307 7.01 7.48 -25.02
CA ALA A 307 6.33 8.42 -24.14
C ALA A 307 6.93 8.42 -22.73
N THR A 308 7.29 7.24 -22.21
CA THR A 308 7.94 7.13 -20.90
C THR A 308 9.30 7.81 -20.87
N VAL A 309 10.14 7.56 -21.89
CA VAL A 309 11.46 8.19 -22.00
C VAL A 309 11.32 9.72 -22.08
N ALA A 310 10.37 10.23 -22.88
CA ALA A 310 10.13 11.66 -23.00
C ALA A 310 9.77 12.30 -21.64
N VAL A 311 8.92 11.65 -20.85
CA VAL A 311 8.56 12.12 -19.49
C VAL A 311 9.76 12.08 -18.55
N VAL A 312 10.50 10.97 -18.51
CA VAL A 312 11.67 10.83 -17.62
C VAL A 312 12.74 11.86 -17.96
N GLU A 313 13.06 12.06 -19.25
CA GLU A 313 14.01 13.09 -19.69
C GLU A 313 13.53 14.49 -19.30
N ARG A 314 12.25 14.80 -19.51
CA ARG A 314 11.68 16.11 -19.21
C ARG A 314 11.74 16.45 -17.74
N VAL A 315 11.47 15.47 -16.87
CA VAL A 315 11.56 15.61 -15.41
C VAL A 315 13.01 15.71 -14.97
N ARG A 316 13.89 14.82 -15.44
CA ARG A 316 15.31 14.83 -15.04
C ARG A 316 15.98 16.17 -15.35
N ARG A 317 15.65 16.80 -16.48
CA ARG A 317 16.14 18.15 -16.84
C ARG A 317 15.58 19.27 -15.97
N ALA A 318 14.45 19.05 -15.30
CA ALA A 318 13.76 20.06 -14.50
C ALA A 318 14.17 20.05 -13.02
N LEU A 319 14.69 18.93 -12.52
CA LEU A 319 15.11 18.71 -11.13
C LEU A 319 16.62 18.96 -10.94
N ASP A 320 17.03 19.38 -9.74
CA ASP A 320 18.44 19.45 -9.30
C ASP A 320 19.08 18.05 -9.32
N ASP A 321 20.33 17.95 -9.75
CA ASP A 321 21.06 16.68 -9.85
C ASP A 321 21.17 15.92 -8.51
N ARG A 322 21.00 16.59 -7.37
CA ARG A 322 20.99 15.99 -6.02
C ARG A 322 19.65 15.38 -5.65
N THR A 323 18.58 15.73 -6.36
CA THR A 323 17.25 15.16 -6.16
C THR A 323 17.18 13.82 -6.87
N GLY A 324 17.02 12.75 -6.08
CA GLY A 324 16.94 11.41 -6.62
C GLY A 324 15.68 11.22 -7.46
N LEU A 325 15.75 10.42 -8.53
CA LEU A 325 14.62 10.15 -9.41
C LEU A 325 14.37 8.64 -9.51
N VAL A 326 13.12 8.22 -9.26
CA VAL A 326 12.71 6.82 -9.36
C VAL A 326 11.61 6.66 -10.41
N ALA A 327 11.72 5.69 -11.31
CA ALA A 327 10.65 5.34 -12.24
C ALA A 327 9.81 4.17 -11.71
N LYS A 328 8.53 4.38 -11.39
CA LYS A 328 7.63 3.32 -10.92
C LYS A 328 6.78 2.74 -12.05
N LEU A 329 7.00 1.46 -12.34
CA LEU A 329 6.44 0.78 -13.50
C LEU A 329 5.38 -0.27 -13.10
N SER A 330 4.48 -0.57 -14.04
CA SER A 330 3.61 -1.75 -13.96
C SER A 330 4.44 -3.01 -14.25
N TRP A 331 3.84 -4.19 -14.09
CA TRP A 331 4.46 -5.39 -14.63
C TRP A 331 4.61 -5.26 -16.15
N LEU A 332 5.82 -5.44 -16.64
CA LEU A 332 6.20 -5.42 -18.06
C LEU A 332 6.92 -6.75 -18.36
N ASP A 333 6.64 -7.31 -19.52
CA ASP A 333 7.36 -8.49 -20.02
C ASP A 333 8.78 -8.11 -20.50
N GLU A 334 9.58 -9.13 -20.84
CA GLU A 334 10.96 -8.93 -21.30
C GLU A 334 11.10 -7.94 -22.45
N PRO A 335 10.32 -8.05 -23.54
CA PRO A 335 10.51 -7.16 -24.68
C PRO A 335 10.25 -5.70 -24.29
N ARG A 336 9.22 -5.44 -23.49
CA ARG A 336 8.91 -4.06 -23.03
C ARG A 336 9.98 -3.53 -22.08
N LEU A 337 10.46 -4.34 -21.14
CA LEU A 337 11.54 -3.93 -20.23
C LEU A 337 12.84 -3.63 -20.98
N THR A 338 13.24 -4.50 -21.90
CA THR A 338 14.45 -4.32 -22.71
C THR A 338 14.34 -3.11 -23.64
N ALA A 339 13.14 -2.79 -24.13
CA ALA A 339 12.92 -1.59 -24.94
C ALA A 339 12.96 -0.28 -24.13
N LEU A 340 12.63 -0.33 -22.84
CA LEU A 340 12.47 0.86 -21.99
C LEU A 340 13.68 1.11 -21.06
N VAL A 341 14.02 0.13 -20.22
CA VAL A 341 14.93 0.33 -19.08
C VAL A 341 16.31 0.85 -19.50
N PRO A 342 16.98 0.31 -20.53
CA PRO A 342 18.28 0.82 -20.94
C PRO A 342 18.28 2.30 -21.36
N ARG A 343 17.14 2.82 -21.83
CA ARG A 343 16.99 4.21 -22.28
C ARG A 343 16.79 5.19 -21.14
N ILE A 344 16.32 4.72 -19.97
CA ILE A 344 16.10 5.57 -18.79
C ILE A 344 17.13 5.32 -17.68
N ALA A 345 17.93 4.26 -17.75
CA ALA A 345 18.80 3.81 -16.67
C ALA A 345 19.84 4.85 -16.22
N SER A 346 20.30 5.73 -17.11
CA SER A 346 21.23 6.83 -16.78
C SER A 346 20.53 8.09 -16.26
N LEU A 347 19.20 8.14 -16.33
CA LEU A 347 18.38 9.29 -15.96
C LEU A 347 17.71 9.11 -14.59
N VAL A 348 17.74 7.90 -14.03
CA VAL A 348 17.06 7.55 -12.78
C VAL A 348 18.05 6.90 -11.81
N ASP A 349 17.85 7.18 -10.52
CA ASP A 349 18.58 6.55 -9.41
C ASP A 349 17.97 5.20 -9.03
N GLY A 350 16.71 4.97 -9.41
CA GLY A 350 16.06 3.69 -9.17
C GLY A 350 14.88 3.39 -10.08
N VAL A 351 14.53 2.10 -10.13
CA VAL A 351 13.31 1.61 -10.76
C VAL A 351 12.50 0.85 -9.71
N ALA A 352 11.24 1.25 -9.56
CA ALA A 352 10.31 0.67 -8.59
C ALA A 352 9.24 -0.16 -9.30
N GLY A 353 8.86 -1.29 -8.70
CA GLY A 353 7.76 -2.08 -9.25
C GLY A 353 7.55 -3.41 -8.54
N ILE A 354 6.38 -4.04 -8.71
CA ILE A 354 5.34 -3.63 -9.68
C ILE A 354 4.22 -2.82 -9.02
N ASN A 355 3.61 -1.92 -9.77
CA ASN A 355 2.28 -1.43 -9.41
C ASN A 355 1.24 -2.57 -9.47
N THR A 356 0.02 -2.31 -9.00
CA THR A 356 -1.07 -3.29 -8.96
C THR A 356 -1.35 -3.89 -10.33
N LEU A 357 -1.71 -5.17 -10.40
CA LEU A 357 -2.16 -5.77 -11.65
C LEU A 357 -3.58 -5.30 -11.96
N GLN A 358 -3.81 -4.79 -13.17
CA GLN A 358 -5.15 -4.43 -13.60
C GLN A 358 -5.98 -5.71 -13.80
N SER A 359 -7.12 -5.79 -13.13
CA SER A 359 -7.96 -6.99 -13.10
C SER A 359 -9.42 -6.61 -13.25
N ARG A 360 -10.21 -7.52 -13.85
CA ARG A 360 -11.66 -7.39 -13.86
C ARG A 360 -12.17 -7.84 -12.50
N VAL A 361 -12.87 -6.98 -11.77
CA VAL A 361 -13.31 -7.25 -10.40
C VAL A 361 -14.83 -7.19 -10.32
N ARG A 362 -15.43 -8.32 -9.94
CA ARG A 362 -16.88 -8.47 -9.76
C ARG A 362 -17.19 -9.02 -8.38
N ARG A 363 -18.40 -8.78 -7.93
CA ARG A 363 -19.00 -9.43 -6.77
C ARG A 363 -19.47 -10.83 -7.13
N SER A 364 -19.79 -11.63 -6.13
CA SER A 364 -20.31 -12.99 -6.31
C SER A 364 -21.65 -13.04 -7.07
N ASP A 365 -22.40 -11.94 -7.13
CA ASP A 365 -23.64 -11.80 -7.89
C ASP A 365 -23.44 -11.27 -9.32
N GLY A 366 -22.18 -11.12 -9.75
CA GLY A 366 -21.81 -10.65 -11.10
C GLY A 366 -21.77 -9.12 -11.28
N ALA A 367 -22.27 -8.35 -10.30
CA ALA A 367 -22.18 -6.90 -10.33
C ALA A 367 -20.73 -6.42 -10.14
N ALA A 368 -20.41 -5.20 -10.58
CA ALA A 368 -19.11 -4.61 -10.29
C ALA A 368 -18.96 -4.40 -8.77
N THR A 369 -17.82 -4.74 -8.19
CA THR A 369 -17.51 -4.46 -6.79
C THR A 369 -17.40 -2.96 -6.51
N PHE A 370 -16.92 -2.22 -7.52
CA PHE A 370 -16.74 -0.78 -7.46
C PHE A 370 -17.78 -0.10 -8.36
N PRO A 371 -18.56 0.89 -7.86
CA PRO A 371 -19.64 1.50 -8.63
C PRO A 371 -19.17 2.10 -9.96
N GLY A 372 -19.73 1.61 -11.08
CA GLY A 372 -19.40 2.05 -12.43
C GLY A 372 -17.99 1.66 -12.91
N ARG A 373 -17.28 0.77 -12.19
CA ARG A 373 -15.88 0.44 -12.46
C ARG A 373 -15.66 -1.06 -12.38
N GLU A 374 -15.51 -1.70 -13.55
CA GLU A 374 -15.23 -3.14 -13.64
C GLU A 374 -13.72 -3.47 -13.57
N LEU A 375 -12.85 -2.49 -13.80
CA LEU A 375 -11.40 -2.64 -13.72
C LEU A 375 -10.88 -2.02 -12.42
N ALA A 376 -10.04 -2.77 -11.71
CA ALA A 376 -9.40 -2.33 -10.48
C ALA A 376 -8.01 -2.98 -10.31
N GLY A 377 -7.21 -2.47 -9.38
CA GLY A 377 -5.87 -2.97 -9.11
C GLY A 377 -5.89 -4.11 -8.09
N LEU A 378 -5.44 -5.30 -8.49
CA LEU A 378 -5.17 -6.45 -7.62
C LEU A 378 -3.77 -6.32 -6.99
N SER A 379 -3.68 -6.66 -5.71
CA SER A 379 -2.47 -6.59 -4.88
C SER A 379 -2.46 -7.69 -3.83
N GLY A 380 -1.32 -7.84 -3.14
CA GLY A 380 -1.11 -8.86 -2.11
C GLY A 380 -0.50 -10.13 -2.69
N ILE A 381 -0.70 -11.27 -2.02
CA ILE A 381 -0.03 -12.53 -2.38
C ILE A 381 -0.28 -12.93 -3.85
N ALA A 382 -1.43 -12.53 -4.41
CA ALA A 382 -1.79 -12.77 -5.80
C ALA A 382 -0.80 -12.22 -6.83
N VAL A 383 0.03 -11.24 -6.47
CA VAL A 383 0.97 -10.58 -7.38
C VAL A 383 2.44 -10.89 -7.07
N ARG A 384 2.73 -11.88 -6.22
CA ARG A 384 4.09 -12.23 -5.76
C ARG A 384 4.99 -12.71 -6.90
N ASP A 385 4.56 -13.68 -7.70
CA ASP A 385 5.35 -14.22 -8.82
C ASP A 385 5.58 -13.18 -9.93
N PRO A 386 4.57 -12.37 -10.34
CA PRO A 386 4.79 -11.24 -11.21
C PRO A 386 5.84 -10.25 -10.67
N ALA A 387 5.80 -9.93 -9.37
CA ALA A 387 6.80 -9.04 -8.75
C ALA A 387 8.20 -9.65 -8.74
N LEU A 388 8.34 -10.95 -8.43
CA LEU A 388 9.62 -11.68 -8.46
C LEU A 388 10.20 -11.75 -9.87
N ASP A 389 9.37 -12.08 -10.86
CA ASP A 389 9.74 -12.12 -12.28
C ASP A 389 10.24 -10.73 -12.74
N PHE A 390 9.47 -9.68 -12.48
CA PHE A 390 9.85 -8.31 -12.81
C PHE A 390 11.15 -7.87 -12.13
N THR A 391 11.30 -8.17 -10.83
CA THR A 391 12.52 -7.83 -10.07
C THR A 391 13.76 -8.50 -10.67
N ARG A 392 13.68 -9.80 -10.98
CA ARG A 392 14.80 -10.53 -11.61
C ARG A 392 15.18 -9.96 -12.97
N ARG A 393 14.19 -9.57 -13.79
CA ARG A 393 14.43 -8.94 -15.09
C ARG A 393 15.11 -7.58 -14.95
N LEU A 394 14.67 -6.74 -14.01
CA LEU A 394 15.31 -5.46 -13.73
C LEU A 394 16.75 -5.62 -13.27
N VAL A 395 16.99 -6.57 -12.36
CA VAL A 395 18.34 -6.89 -11.88
C VAL A 395 19.23 -7.37 -13.02
N ALA A 396 18.74 -8.24 -13.89
CA ALA A 396 19.49 -8.68 -15.07
C ALA A 396 19.82 -7.52 -16.03
N LEU A 397 18.88 -6.60 -16.25
CA LEU A 397 19.11 -5.40 -17.09
C LEU A 397 20.10 -4.43 -16.47
N ARG A 398 20.03 -4.24 -15.14
CA ARG A 398 21.00 -3.44 -14.38
C ARG A 398 22.41 -4.03 -14.51
N ASP A 399 22.53 -5.35 -14.33
CA ASP A 399 23.83 -6.04 -14.32
C ASP A 399 24.43 -6.16 -15.72
N ALA A 400 23.61 -6.19 -16.78
CA ALA A 400 24.05 -6.16 -18.18
C ALA A 400 24.35 -4.73 -18.69
N GLY A 401 23.82 -3.71 -18.03
CA GLY A 401 23.98 -2.30 -18.40
C GLY A 401 25.24 -1.65 -17.81
N SER A 402 25.56 -0.45 -18.30
CA SER A 402 26.65 0.38 -17.75
C SER A 402 26.19 1.38 -16.68
N SER A 403 24.88 1.63 -16.60
CA SER A 403 24.28 2.57 -15.64
C SER A 403 23.79 1.82 -14.42
N ARG A 404 24.11 2.34 -13.23
CA ARG A 404 23.67 1.78 -11.95
C ARG A 404 22.39 2.48 -11.51
N PHE A 405 21.33 1.70 -11.28
CA PHE A 405 20.11 2.14 -10.61
C PHE A 405 19.74 1.11 -9.54
N ASP A 406 19.13 1.56 -8.45
CA ASP A 406 18.65 0.67 -7.39
C ASP A 406 17.26 0.11 -7.74
N VAL A 407 16.96 -1.12 -7.31
CA VAL A 407 15.67 -1.76 -7.55
C VAL A 407 14.82 -1.72 -6.28
N LEU A 408 13.68 -1.01 -6.35
CA LEU A 408 12.70 -0.93 -5.26
C LEU A 408 11.55 -1.92 -5.55
N ALA A 409 11.68 -3.13 -5.05
CA ALA A 409 10.75 -4.21 -5.35
C ALA A 409 9.48 -4.13 -4.48
N MET A 410 8.32 -4.43 -5.06
CA MET A 410 7.06 -4.50 -4.34
C MET A 410 6.06 -5.43 -5.05
N GLY A 411 5.14 -5.98 -4.26
CA GLY A 411 4.11 -6.92 -4.72
C GLY A 411 4.21 -8.26 -4.00
N GLY A 412 3.14 -8.67 -3.31
CA GLY A 412 3.11 -9.94 -2.57
C GLY A 412 4.01 -10.03 -1.33
N VAL A 413 4.38 -8.89 -0.74
CA VAL A 413 5.17 -8.84 0.51
C VAL A 413 4.23 -8.85 1.70
N THR A 414 3.99 -10.03 2.27
CA THR A 414 2.98 -10.26 3.33
C THR A 414 3.57 -10.90 4.59
N ASP A 415 4.84 -11.31 4.55
CA ASP A 415 5.57 -11.95 5.65
C ASP A 415 7.10 -11.76 5.47
N PRO A 416 7.95 -12.15 6.45
CA PRO A 416 9.40 -12.07 6.30
C PRO A 416 9.98 -12.86 5.12
N ALA A 417 9.39 -14.02 4.78
CA ALA A 417 9.89 -14.87 3.71
C ALA A 417 9.65 -14.26 2.31
N SER A 418 8.54 -13.57 2.12
CA SER A 418 8.22 -12.82 0.89
C SER A 418 9.07 -11.56 0.74
N PHE A 419 9.37 -10.87 1.85
CA PHE A 419 10.39 -9.82 1.86
C PHE A 419 11.75 -10.38 1.41
N GLU A 420 12.22 -11.46 2.06
CA GLU A 420 13.52 -12.06 1.78
C GLU A 420 13.62 -12.53 0.33
N ALA A 421 12.57 -13.12 -0.23
CA ALA A 421 12.55 -13.58 -1.62
C ALA A 421 12.84 -12.47 -2.63
N LEU A 422 12.27 -11.27 -2.45
CA LEU A 422 12.53 -10.12 -3.34
C LEU A 422 13.93 -9.54 -3.10
N PHE A 423 14.37 -9.45 -1.84
CA PHE A 423 15.71 -8.96 -1.52
C PHE A 423 16.80 -9.89 -2.07
N ALA A 424 16.62 -11.20 -1.95
CA ALA A 424 17.50 -12.22 -2.51
C ALA A 424 17.48 -12.25 -4.05
N ALA A 425 16.38 -11.79 -4.67
CA ALA A 425 16.32 -11.58 -6.12
C ALA A 425 17.13 -10.36 -6.60
N GLY A 426 17.73 -9.58 -5.67
CA GLY A 426 18.64 -8.48 -5.97
C GLY A 426 18.05 -7.08 -5.77
N ALA A 427 16.84 -6.96 -5.20
CA ALA A 427 16.23 -5.69 -4.84
C ALA A 427 17.04 -4.96 -3.76
N ASP A 428 17.20 -3.64 -3.86
CA ASP A 428 17.93 -2.83 -2.87
C ASP A 428 17.03 -2.39 -1.71
N ALA A 429 15.73 -2.25 -1.97
CA ALA A 429 14.70 -2.14 -0.95
C ALA A 429 13.44 -2.90 -1.36
N VAL A 430 12.64 -3.29 -0.36
CA VAL A 430 11.39 -4.02 -0.58
C VAL A 430 10.23 -3.31 0.11
N GLN A 431 9.17 -3.00 -0.62
CA GLN A 431 8.01 -2.27 -0.09
C GLN A 431 6.75 -3.16 -0.04
N SER A 432 5.93 -2.96 1.01
CA SER A 432 4.69 -3.69 1.23
C SER A 432 3.48 -2.74 1.36
N ALA A 433 2.46 -2.96 0.53
CA ALA A 433 1.16 -2.30 0.67
C ALA A 433 0.13 -3.21 1.36
N SER A 434 -0.28 -4.31 0.71
CA SER A 434 -1.29 -5.22 1.27
C SER A 434 -0.83 -5.94 2.53
N GLY A 435 0.48 -6.21 2.68
CA GLY A 435 1.03 -6.74 3.92
C GLY A 435 1.02 -5.71 5.05
N ALA A 436 1.43 -4.46 4.78
CA ALA A 436 1.32 -3.36 5.76
C ALA A 436 -0.14 -3.04 6.13
N PHE A 437 -1.07 -3.22 5.19
CA PHE A 437 -2.51 -3.14 5.43
C PHE A 437 -2.97 -4.25 6.37
N ALA A 438 -2.61 -5.51 6.12
CA ALA A 438 -3.17 -6.66 6.83
C ALA A 438 -2.43 -7.01 8.12
N ASP A 439 -1.13 -6.76 8.19
CA ASP A 439 -0.30 -6.95 9.38
C ASP A 439 0.43 -5.66 9.77
N PRO A 440 -0.06 -4.94 10.79
CA PRO A 440 0.59 -3.71 11.28
C PRO A 440 1.99 -3.95 11.87
N TYR A 441 2.36 -5.22 12.11
CA TYR A 441 3.65 -5.60 12.66
C TYR A 441 4.65 -6.18 11.64
N LEU A 442 4.32 -6.17 10.35
CA LEU A 442 5.18 -6.78 9.32
C LEU A 442 6.64 -6.28 9.37
N ALA A 443 6.89 -4.97 9.49
CA ALA A 443 8.24 -4.45 9.60
C ALA A 443 9.00 -4.95 10.85
N ARG A 444 8.33 -5.00 12.01
CA ARG A 444 8.90 -5.58 13.23
C ARG A 444 9.31 -7.03 12.99
N ASP A 445 8.45 -7.82 12.35
CA ASP A 445 8.66 -9.24 12.14
C ASP A 445 9.80 -9.50 11.14
N CYS A 446 9.89 -8.70 10.06
CA CYS A 446 11.03 -8.74 9.15
C CYS A 446 12.35 -8.37 9.85
N ILE A 447 12.36 -7.30 10.66
CA ILE A 447 13.55 -6.88 11.41
C ILE A 447 13.97 -7.95 12.42
N ALA A 448 13.03 -8.55 13.13
CA ALA A 448 13.32 -9.59 14.10
C ALA A 448 13.89 -10.85 13.44
N ALA A 449 13.32 -11.27 12.30
CA ALA A 449 13.74 -12.47 11.60
C ALA A 449 15.07 -12.29 10.85
N LEU A 450 15.29 -11.13 10.23
CA LEU A 450 16.35 -10.94 9.23
C LEU A 450 17.33 -9.82 9.59
N GLY A 451 17.07 -9.01 10.61
CA GLY A 451 17.85 -7.79 10.90
C GLY A 451 19.35 -8.05 11.12
N GLN A 452 19.72 -9.22 11.65
CA GLN A 452 21.11 -9.60 11.89
C GLN A 452 21.75 -10.37 10.73
N THR A 453 20.96 -10.96 9.85
CA THR A 453 21.42 -11.91 8.82
C THR A 453 21.27 -11.38 7.40
N LEU A 454 20.41 -10.38 7.17
CA LEU A 454 20.15 -9.82 5.85
C LEU A 454 21.46 -9.26 5.25
N PRO A 455 21.85 -9.66 4.03
CA PRO A 455 23.12 -9.25 3.44
C PRO A 455 23.12 -7.77 3.06
N ARG A 456 24.29 -7.24 2.66
CA ARG A 456 24.54 -5.83 2.29
C ARG A 456 24.35 -4.79 3.41
N GLY A 457 23.93 -5.21 4.60
CA GLY A 457 23.87 -4.34 5.78
C GLY A 457 25.24 -4.15 6.40
N VAL A 458 25.67 -2.91 6.55
CA VAL A 458 26.92 -2.50 7.21
C VAL A 458 26.64 -1.96 8.61
N ALA A 459 27.62 -1.97 9.51
CA ALA A 459 27.47 -1.29 10.80
C ALA A 459 27.28 0.22 10.55
N ALA A 460 26.40 0.87 11.31
CA ALA A 460 26.31 2.33 11.31
C ALA A 460 27.70 2.91 11.68
N PRO A 461 28.13 3.98 11.01
CA PRO A 461 29.40 4.65 11.30
C PRO A 461 29.47 5.20 12.74
#